data_AF-A0A8J3FPG2-F1
#
_entry.id   AF-A0A8J3FPG2-F1
#
_cell.length_a   1.000
_cell.length_b   1.000
_cell.length_c   1.000
_cell.angle_alpha   90.00
_cell.angle_beta   90.00
_cell.angle_gamma   90.00
#
_symmetry.space_group_name_H-M   'P 1'
#
loop_
_entity.id
_entity.type
_entity.pdbx_description
1 polymer ?
#
loop_
_entity_poly.entity_id
_entity_poly.type
_entity_poly.pdbx_seq_one_letter_code
_entity_poly.pdbx_strand_id
1 'polypeptide(L)'
;MHRQQSRNRLRKPLLLSAAGLLLTGGLAAGLRTAYADSEVNIARGHTATGSAPCRPEESAGKAVNGSSDGGLADKWCSAARDPFLQVDLGAAVAIDKLIVRHAGAGGEPGAWNTRDFTLAISTDGTTFTDVSTATGNTADVTVHPISPVSARYVRLRVTAPTTAGGGAVRIYELEAYAAGDTPAPPASEPTTSAPTTSAPAACHSDAPATITDYISDHTEKMNRTVCNADVAVYFDDDLTALPAARTAWIAPFATDIWQYMKSAYGNCAADRELPAPIGPGCTQFGAPKPALFFLHEGKHGGGTVNTRFDANSGFRTTVDVGNTGWNESDAVLHDVLVHEACHQVEGASQGTQESPAFPVWGDSKWAEFCVHDFYANTGRDADAARTEQAFLAGRDSLPPGANNTAFFRDWFLPLWHDGGDNAQVMQRFFGLLAQHFPTRQTNDGRNLIYTRRMNTGEFVLFSSAAAGKDLSARAAQAFNSGWSQAEFTQAQRDFPDVTF
;
A
#
# COMPACT_ATOMS: atom_id res chain seq x y z
N MET A 1 -11.33 -43.36 0.42
CA MET A 1 -11.63 -42.11 -0.31
C MET A 1 -12.81 -41.40 0.35
N HIS A 2 -12.58 -40.61 1.39
CA HIS A 2 -13.58 -39.74 2.02
C HIS A 2 -12.87 -38.43 2.40
N ARG A 3 -13.33 -37.31 1.82
CA ARG A 3 -12.90 -35.95 2.18
C ARG A 3 -13.63 -35.54 3.45
N GLN A 4 -12.89 -35.33 4.52
CA GLN A 4 -13.38 -34.70 5.74
C GLN A 4 -13.05 -33.20 5.62
N GLN A 5 -14.07 -32.38 5.33
CA GLN A 5 -13.99 -30.93 5.51
C GLN A 5 -14.30 -30.64 6.98
N SER A 6 -13.32 -30.09 7.70
CA SER A 6 -13.45 -29.67 9.10
C SER A 6 -14.32 -28.42 9.20
N ARG A 7 -15.52 -28.58 9.76
CA ARG A 7 -16.37 -27.48 10.24
C ARG A 7 -15.77 -26.94 11.53
N ASN A 8 -15.19 -25.74 11.54
CA ASN A 8 -14.86 -25.03 12.76
C ASN A 8 -15.92 -23.96 13.03
N ARG A 9 -16.71 -24.18 14.09
CA ARG A 9 -17.60 -23.17 14.67
C ARG A 9 -16.75 -22.27 15.58
N LEU A 10 -16.58 -21.00 15.22
CA LEU A 10 -15.98 -19.99 16.10
C LEU A 10 -17.05 -19.47 17.09
N ARG A 11 -16.72 -19.50 18.39
CA ARG A 11 -17.52 -18.90 19.46
C ARG A 11 -17.02 -17.46 19.70
N LYS A 12 -17.95 -16.51 19.62
CA LYS A 12 -17.75 -15.06 19.84
C LYS A 12 -17.39 -14.72 21.30
N PRO A 13 -16.51 -13.75 21.57
CA PRO A 13 -16.50 -13.00 22.82
C PRO A 13 -17.33 -11.70 22.71
N LEU A 14 -18.02 -11.36 23.81
CA LEU A 14 -18.81 -10.14 24.02
C LEU A 14 -17.89 -8.89 24.09
N LEU A 15 -18.32 -7.78 23.46
CA LEU A 15 -17.80 -6.43 23.73
C LEU A 15 -18.87 -5.58 24.43
N LEU A 16 -18.46 -4.95 25.53
CA LEU A 16 -19.24 -4.08 26.42
C LEU A 16 -19.41 -2.69 25.80
N SER A 17 -20.62 -2.15 25.80
CA SER A 17 -20.93 -0.76 25.42
C SER A 17 -20.62 0.22 26.56
N ALA A 18 -20.05 1.39 26.23
CA ALA A 18 -19.98 2.54 27.13
C ALA A 18 -20.61 3.78 26.46
N ALA A 19 -21.49 4.44 27.21
CA ALA A 19 -22.34 5.54 26.76
C ALA A 19 -21.72 6.92 27.00
N GLY A 20 -21.84 7.78 25.97
CA GLY A 20 -22.26 9.19 25.98
C GLY A 20 -21.67 10.20 26.96
N LEU A 21 -21.09 11.28 26.41
CA LEU A 21 -21.33 12.63 26.93
C LEU A 21 -21.26 13.68 25.80
N LEU A 22 -22.38 14.34 25.54
CA LEU A 22 -22.51 15.46 24.61
C LEU A 22 -21.91 16.74 25.22
N LEU A 23 -21.16 17.50 24.42
CA LEU A 23 -21.02 18.95 24.59
C LEU A 23 -21.36 19.66 23.28
N THR A 24 -22.41 20.46 23.35
CA THR A 24 -22.90 21.38 22.32
C THR A 24 -22.10 22.68 22.32
N GLY A 25 -21.80 23.22 21.14
CA GLY A 25 -21.35 24.61 21.00
C GLY A 25 -20.86 24.89 19.58
N GLY A 26 -21.71 25.48 18.74
CA GLY A 26 -21.41 25.76 17.34
C GLY A 26 -20.62 27.05 17.11
N LEU A 27 -20.12 27.19 15.88
CA LEU A 27 -20.00 28.45 15.15
C LEU A 27 -19.86 28.16 13.66
N ALA A 28 -20.63 28.89 12.88
CA ALA A 28 -20.83 28.71 11.45
C ALA A 28 -19.81 29.48 10.60
N ALA A 29 -19.71 28.99 9.36
CA ALA A 29 -19.45 29.70 8.11
C ALA A 29 -18.00 30.08 7.75
N GLY A 30 -17.48 29.30 6.80
CA GLY A 30 -16.50 29.72 5.81
C GLY A 30 -16.56 28.78 4.62
N LEU A 31 -17.40 29.07 3.62
CA LEU A 31 -17.35 28.38 2.33
C LEU A 31 -15.99 28.66 1.68
N ARG A 32 -15.16 27.62 1.55
CA ARG A 32 -14.13 27.52 0.52
C ARG A 32 -14.30 26.17 -0.14
N THR A 33 -14.64 26.21 -1.42
CA THR A 33 -14.67 25.08 -2.34
C THR A 33 -13.32 24.37 -2.33
N ALA A 34 -13.28 23.12 -1.88
CA ALA A 34 -12.12 22.25 -2.02
C ALA A 34 -12.57 21.00 -2.78
N TYR A 35 -12.41 21.02 -4.10
CA TYR A 35 -12.11 19.79 -4.84
C TYR A 35 -10.63 19.53 -4.56
N ALA A 36 -10.32 18.50 -3.77
CA ALA A 36 -8.97 18.02 -3.58
C ALA A 36 -8.80 16.76 -4.45
N ASP A 37 -8.16 16.93 -5.61
CA ASP A 37 -7.64 15.81 -6.40
C ASP A 37 -6.49 15.16 -5.60
N SER A 38 -6.62 13.87 -5.33
CA SER A 38 -5.62 13.02 -4.66
C SER A 38 -4.50 12.62 -5.63
N GLU A 39 -3.76 13.60 -6.14
CA GLU A 39 -2.68 13.30 -7.07
C GLU A 39 -1.47 12.65 -6.34
N VAL A 40 -1.01 11.51 -6.85
CA VAL A 40 0.12 10.71 -6.31
C VAL A 40 1.42 11.09 -7.01
N ASN A 41 2.48 11.38 -6.24
CA ASN A 41 3.82 11.62 -6.78
C ASN A 41 4.44 10.30 -7.30
N ILE A 42 4.41 10.09 -8.61
CA ILE A 42 4.95 8.91 -9.30
C ILE A 42 6.48 8.92 -9.44
N ALA A 43 7.17 10.01 -9.06
CA ALA A 43 8.63 10.02 -8.99
C ALA A 43 9.14 9.44 -7.65
N ARG A 44 8.28 9.28 -6.63
CA ARG A 44 8.68 8.84 -5.30
C ARG A 44 9.26 7.42 -5.33
N GLY A 45 10.43 7.23 -4.72
CA GLY A 45 11.13 5.97 -4.57
C GLY A 45 11.84 5.48 -5.85
N HIS A 46 11.73 6.21 -6.96
CA HIS A 46 12.32 5.83 -8.23
C HIS A 46 13.83 6.08 -8.27
N THR A 47 14.51 5.41 -9.21
CA THR A 47 15.96 5.57 -9.37
C THR A 47 16.27 6.97 -9.88
N ALA A 48 17.07 7.72 -9.12
CA ALA A 48 17.53 9.05 -9.51
C ALA A 48 19.04 9.08 -9.75
N THR A 49 19.45 9.81 -10.79
CA THR A 49 20.85 10.09 -11.15
C THR A 49 21.02 11.58 -11.33
N GLY A 50 22.25 12.08 -11.19
CA GLY A 50 22.48 13.51 -11.34
C GLY A 50 23.96 13.86 -11.33
N SER A 51 24.23 15.16 -11.41
CA SER A 51 25.57 15.71 -11.23
C SER A 51 26.12 15.36 -9.83
N ALA A 52 27.45 15.37 -9.72
CA ALA A 52 28.16 15.03 -8.48
C ALA A 52 27.57 15.77 -7.27
N PRO A 53 27.24 15.05 -6.17
CA PRO A 53 26.59 15.66 -5.05
C PRO A 53 27.56 16.50 -4.22
N CYS A 54 27.07 17.51 -3.50
CA CYS A 54 27.90 18.34 -2.60
C CYS A 54 28.51 17.49 -1.47
N ARG A 55 27.80 16.45 -1.03
CA ARG A 55 28.24 15.43 -0.06
C ARG A 55 27.65 14.06 -0.43
N PRO A 56 28.27 12.93 -0.03
CA PRO A 56 27.75 11.60 -0.33
C PRO A 56 26.29 11.38 0.11
N GLU A 57 25.90 11.95 1.24
CA GLU A 57 24.55 11.85 1.81
C GLU A 57 23.49 12.72 1.10
N GLU A 58 23.92 13.70 0.29
CA GLU A 58 23.06 14.64 -0.46
C GLU A 58 22.91 14.22 -1.94
N SER A 59 22.75 12.90 -2.14
CA SER A 59 22.70 12.26 -3.46
C SER A 59 21.40 12.54 -4.23
N ALA A 60 21.37 12.21 -5.52
CA ALA A 60 20.18 12.38 -6.37
C ALA A 60 18.93 11.67 -5.81
N GLY A 61 19.10 10.53 -5.13
CA GLY A 61 18.00 9.77 -4.51
C GLY A 61 17.29 10.51 -3.37
N LYS A 62 17.91 11.55 -2.80
CA LYS A 62 17.26 12.39 -1.79
C LYS A 62 16.14 13.26 -2.34
N ALA A 63 16.18 13.59 -3.63
CA ALA A 63 15.16 14.42 -4.26
C ALA A 63 13.92 13.63 -4.74
N VAL A 64 13.78 12.37 -4.33
CA VAL A 64 12.68 11.49 -4.73
C VAL A 64 12.26 10.55 -3.60
N ASN A 65 12.65 10.81 -2.36
CA ASN A 65 12.34 9.90 -1.25
C ASN A 65 10.95 10.15 -0.64
N GLY A 66 10.28 11.23 -1.08
CA GLY A 66 8.98 11.66 -0.62
C GLY A 66 9.04 12.40 0.72
N SER A 67 10.16 13.05 1.02
CA SER A 67 10.37 13.79 2.26
C SER A 67 11.06 15.12 1.98
N SER A 68 10.51 16.21 2.52
CA SER A 68 11.19 17.50 2.65
C SER A 68 11.66 17.79 4.08
N ASP A 69 11.41 16.86 4.99
CA ASP A 69 11.34 17.15 6.43
C ASP A 69 12.39 16.37 7.22
N GLY A 70 13.21 15.53 6.55
CA GLY A 70 14.29 14.73 7.13
C GLY A 70 15.53 15.51 7.56
N GLY A 71 15.41 16.82 7.74
CA GLY A 71 16.48 17.74 8.10
C GLY A 71 17.34 18.21 6.91
N LEU A 72 18.40 18.97 7.21
CA LEU A 72 19.17 19.68 6.17
C LEU A 72 19.92 18.75 5.20
N ALA A 73 20.12 17.47 5.53
CA ALA A 73 20.75 16.52 4.62
C ALA A 73 19.75 15.84 3.66
N ASP A 74 18.45 16.12 3.80
CA ASP A 74 17.39 15.48 3.04
C ASP A 74 17.15 16.15 1.69
N LYS A 75 18.23 16.38 0.95
CA LYS A 75 18.19 17.08 -0.33
C LYS A 75 19.21 16.51 -1.30
N TRP A 76 18.93 16.58 -2.58
CA TRP A 76 19.99 16.55 -3.57
C TRP A 76 20.67 17.92 -3.62
N CYS A 77 21.99 17.94 -3.47
CA CYS A 77 22.80 19.15 -3.60
C CYS A 77 23.84 18.96 -4.69
N SER A 78 24.07 19.96 -5.56
CA SER A 78 25.22 19.92 -6.48
C SER A 78 25.83 21.30 -6.75
N ALA A 79 27.16 21.36 -6.74
CA ALA A 79 27.94 22.54 -7.10
C ALA A 79 28.57 22.45 -8.51
N ALA A 80 28.10 21.50 -9.34
CA ALA A 80 28.57 21.34 -10.71
C ALA A 80 28.29 22.61 -11.54
N ARG A 81 29.05 22.81 -12.62
CA ARG A 81 28.88 23.97 -13.52
C ARG A 81 27.52 23.96 -14.22
N ASP A 82 27.07 22.78 -14.65
CA ASP A 82 25.79 22.55 -15.31
C ASP A 82 25.04 21.42 -14.54
N PRO A 83 24.45 21.71 -13.36
CA PRO A 83 23.80 20.70 -12.55
C PRO A 83 22.58 20.09 -13.25
N PHE A 84 22.47 18.77 -13.20
CA PHE A 84 21.25 18.07 -13.60
C PHE A 84 20.85 17.01 -12.58
N LEU A 85 19.55 16.77 -12.49
CA LEU A 85 18.93 15.67 -11.75
C LEU A 85 17.98 14.96 -12.73
N GLN A 86 17.97 13.64 -12.73
CA GLN A 86 17.13 12.81 -13.57
C GLN A 86 16.51 11.68 -12.75
N VAL A 87 15.22 11.44 -12.95
CA VAL A 87 14.47 10.32 -12.37
C VAL A 87 14.08 9.35 -13.47
N ASP A 88 14.27 8.05 -13.25
CA ASP A 88 13.74 6.95 -14.07
C ASP A 88 12.49 6.36 -13.41
N LEU A 89 11.32 6.68 -13.97
CA LEU A 89 10.01 6.21 -13.53
C LEU A 89 9.78 4.70 -13.79
N GLY A 90 10.78 3.98 -14.34
CA GLY A 90 10.74 2.54 -14.59
C GLY A 90 9.95 2.15 -15.85
N ALA A 91 8.89 2.87 -16.17
CA ALA A 91 8.09 2.72 -17.38
C ALA A 91 7.63 4.07 -17.92
N ALA A 92 7.20 4.11 -19.19
CA ALA A 92 6.62 5.31 -19.77
C ALA A 92 5.20 5.52 -19.20
N VAL A 93 4.98 6.67 -18.57
CA VAL A 93 3.71 7.08 -17.96
C VAL A 93 3.32 8.45 -18.52
N ALA A 94 2.02 8.70 -18.71
CA ALA A 94 1.55 10.04 -19.08
C ALA A 94 1.68 10.98 -17.87
N ILE A 95 2.48 12.03 -18.00
CA ILE A 95 2.73 13.03 -16.95
C ILE A 95 2.05 14.32 -17.37
N ASP A 96 1.30 14.96 -16.47
CA ASP A 96 0.69 16.28 -16.70
C ASP A 96 1.13 17.34 -15.69
N LYS A 97 1.87 16.97 -14.65
CA LYS A 97 2.37 17.93 -13.66
C LYS A 97 3.70 17.48 -13.07
N LEU A 98 4.59 18.45 -12.95
CA LEU A 98 5.87 18.32 -12.24
C LEU A 98 5.89 19.33 -11.09
N ILE A 99 6.44 18.93 -9.95
CA ILE A 99 6.66 19.84 -8.81
C ILE A 99 8.13 19.78 -8.42
N VAL A 100 8.71 20.94 -8.12
CA VAL A 100 10.07 21.03 -7.58
C VAL A 100 9.99 21.72 -6.22
N ARG A 101 10.48 21.04 -5.18
CA ARG A 101 10.67 21.58 -3.84
C ARG A 101 12.10 22.04 -3.68
N HIS A 102 12.28 23.34 -3.49
CA HIS A 102 13.58 24.00 -3.40
C HIS A 102 14.09 24.02 -1.96
N ALA A 103 15.25 24.66 -1.73
CA ALA A 103 15.87 24.79 -0.40
C ALA A 103 14.88 25.23 0.70
N GLY A 104 14.07 26.26 0.43
CA GLY A 104 13.12 26.80 1.39
C GLY A 104 12.02 25.83 1.80
N ALA A 105 11.64 24.90 0.92
CA ALA A 105 10.64 23.88 1.25
C ALA A 105 11.14 22.90 2.33
N GLY A 106 12.46 22.71 2.44
CA GLY A 106 13.07 21.91 3.50
C GLY A 106 13.64 22.72 4.66
N GLY A 107 13.20 23.98 4.81
CA GLY A 107 13.54 24.85 5.93
C GLY A 107 14.86 25.62 5.81
N GLU A 108 15.52 25.60 4.65
CA GLU A 108 16.69 26.45 4.39
C GLU A 108 16.29 27.90 4.01
N PRO A 109 17.21 28.88 4.01
CA PRO A 109 16.89 30.24 3.57
C PRO A 109 16.37 30.26 2.13
N GLY A 110 15.22 30.92 1.87
CA GLY A 110 14.65 31.05 0.52
C GLY A 110 15.55 31.77 -0.50
N ALA A 111 16.57 32.50 -0.03
CA ALA A 111 17.65 33.04 -0.89
C ALA A 111 18.47 31.94 -1.61
N TRP A 112 18.35 30.68 -1.16
CA TRP A 112 18.99 29.51 -1.75
C TRP A 112 18.05 28.69 -2.65
N ASN A 113 16.82 29.16 -2.89
CA ASN A 113 15.93 28.54 -3.86
C ASN A 113 16.53 28.60 -5.27
N THR A 114 16.33 27.51 -6.04
CA THR A 114 16.81 27.41 -7.41
C THR A 114 16.13 28.48 -8.26
N ARG A 115 16.92 29.34 -8.91
CA ARG A 115 16.43 30.55 -9.57
C ARG A 115 16.05 30.29 -11.03
N ASP A 116 16.97 29.74 -11.82
CA ASP A 116 16.78 29.51 -13.25
C ASP A 116 17.01 28.03 -13.58
N PHE A 117 16.00 27.35 -14.13
CA PHE A 117 16.05 25.94 -14.45
C PHE A 117 15.04 25.54 -15.55
N THR A 118 15.30 24.40 -16.18
CA THR A 118 14.45 23.79 -17.21
C THR A 118 14.12 22.36 -16.83
N LEU A 119 12.86 21.99 -16.95
CA LEU A 119 12.35 20.63 -16.81
C LEU A 119 12.18 20.02 -18.20
N ALA A 120 12.67 18.81 -18.37
CA ALA A 120 12.63 18.05 -19.60
C ALA A 120 12.21 16.61 -19.34
N ILE A 121 11.69 15.95 -20.36
CA ILE A 121 11.22 14.56 -20.28
C ILE A 121 11.76 13.71 -21.42
N SER A 122 11.77 12.39 -21.25
CA SER A 122 12.21 11.44 -22.27
C SER A 122 11.54 10.07 -22.10
N THR A 123 11.35 9.32 -23.17
CA THR A 123 10.95 7.90 -23.14
C THR A 123 12.14 6.95 -23.14
N ASP A 124 13.30 7.38 -23.65
CA ASP A 124 14.48 6.54 -23.89
C ASP A 124 15.69 6.86 -23.01
N GLY A 125 15.65 7.98 -22.27
CA GLY A 125 16.70 8.41 -21.35
C GLY A 125 17.91 9.04 -22.04
N THR A 126 17.85 9.27 -23.34
CA THR A 126 18.91 9.86 -24.17
C THR A 126 18.48 11.15 -24.85
N THR A 127 17.29 11.18 -25.46
CA THR A 127 16.74 12.35 -26.15
C THR A 127 15.69 13.01 -25.27
N PHE A 128 15.90 14.27 -24.90
CA PHE A 128 15.03 15.00 -23.99
C PHE A 128 14.33 16.17 -24.68
N THR A 129 13.04 16.33 -24.37
CA THR A 129 12.21 17.47 -24.78
C THR A 129 11.93 18.35 -23.58
N ASP A 130 12.19 19.65 -23.72
CA ASP A 130 11.88 20.64 -22.67
C ASP A 130 10.36 20.85 -22.57
N VAL A 131 9.84 20.83 -21.34
CA VAL A 131 8.41 20.96 -21.06
C VAL A 131 8.07 22.15 -20.17
N SER A 132 9.04 22.67 -19.41
CA SER A 132 8.88 23.90 -18.65
C SER A 132 10.23 24.59 -18.43
N THR A 133 10.25 25.92 -18.41
CA THR A 133 11.42 26.72 -18.02
C THR A 133 10.99 27.78 -17.01
N ALA A 134 11.71 27.85 -15.89
CA ALA A 134 11.56 28.88 -14.88
C ALA A 134 12.79 29.78 -14.86
N THR A 135 12.56 31.09 -14.74
CA THR A 135 13.62 32.10 -14.56
C THR A 135 13.23 33.07 -13.45
N GLY A 136 14.18 33.47 -12.62
CA GLY A 136 13.96 34.41 -11.52
C GLY A 136 13.12 33.85 -10.38
N ASN A 137 13.05 32.52 -10.23
CA ASN A 137 12.23 31.90 -9.19
C ASN A 137 12.68 32.30 -7.78
N THR A 138 11.72 32.71 -6.95
CA THR A 138 11.92 32.97 -5.51
C THR A 138 11.08 32.04 -4.62
N ALA A 139 10.23 31.20 -5.19
CA ALA A 139 9.30 30.34 -4.45
C ALA A 139 10.00 29.09 -3.90
N ASP A 140 9.57 28.67 -2.70
CA ASP A 140 10.06 27.46 -2.02
C ASP A 140 9.58 26.18 -2.73
N VAL A 141 8.40 26.24 -3.37
CA VAL A 141 7.85 25.17 -4.20
C VAL A 141 7.38 25.76 -5.52
N THR A 142 7.75 25.13 -6.63
CA THR A 142 7.26 25.50 -7.97
C THR A 142 6.48 24.36 -8.59
N VAL A 143 5.29 24.66 -9.10
CA VAL A 143 4.39 23.71 -9.77
C VAL A 143 4.38 23.99 -11.26
N HIS A 144 4.57 22.96 -12.07
CA HIS A 144 4.70 23.03 -13.53
C HIS A 144 3.68 22.09 -14.18
N PRO A 145 2.46 22.56 -14.43
CA PRO A 145 1.52 21.83 -15.26
C PRO A 145 2.03 21.76 -16.71
N ILE A 146 1.91 20.61 -17.34
CA ILE A 146 2.30 20.33 -18.72
C ILE A 146 1.14 19.63 -19.43
N SER A 147 1.08 19.71 -20.76
CA SER A 147 0.14 18.86 -21.49
C SER A 147 0.50 17.39 -21.26
N PRO A 148 -0.48 16.49 -21.00
CA PRO A 148 -0.23 15.07 -20.76
C PRO A 148 0.70 14.48 -21.81
N VAL A 149 1.82 13.95 -21.36
CA VAL A 149 2.87 13.45 -22.26
C VAL A 149 3.49 12.19 -21.69
N SER A 150 3.58 11.15 -22.52
CA SER A 150 4.18 9.88 -22.13
C SER A 150 5.69 10.05 -21.99
N ALA A 151 6.21 9.80 -20.80
CA ALA A 151 7.64 9.82 -20.50
C ALA A 151 7.99 8.78 -19.43
N ARG A 152 9.21 8.26 -19.53
CA ARG A 152 9.83 7.39 -18.52
C ARG A 152 10.82 8.16 -17.66
N TYR A 153 11.46 9.18 -18.23
CA TYR A 153 12.49 9.95 -17.57
C TYR A 153 12.04 11.40 -17.40
N VAL A 154 12.24 11.95 -16.21
CA VAL A 154 12.09 13.39 -15.92
C VAL A 154 13.47 13.93 -15.59
N ARG A 155 13.85 15.09 -16.13
CA ARG A 155 15.14 15.72 -15.92
C ARG A 155 15.01 17.20 -15.60
N LEU A 156 15.63 17.62 -14.50
CA LEU A 156 15.85 19.00 -14.12
C LEU A 156 17.26 19.42 -14.57
N ARG A 157 17.37 20.57 -15.26
CA ARG A 157 18.64 21.21 -15.62
C ARG A 157 18.68 22.62 -15.05
N VAL A 158 19.74 22.97 -14.33
CA VAL A 158 19.84 24.25 -13.63
C VAL A 158 20.85 25.17 -14.33
N THR A 159 20.45 26.42 -14.56
CA THR A 159 21.31 27.46 -15.15
C THR A 159 21.65 28.58 -14.17
N ALA A 160 20.84 28.78 -13.11
CA ALA A 160 21.18 29.62 -11.97
C ALA A 160 20.75 28.97 -10.64
N PRO A 161 21.69 28.48 -9.82
CA PRO A 161 21.39 27.69 -8.63
C PRO A 161 20.72 28.44 -7.48
N THR A 162 20.90 29.76 -7.37
CA THR A 162 20.35 30.56 -6.25
C THR A 162 19.89 31.93 -6.71
N THR A 163 19.03 32.57 -5.93
CA THR A 163 18.57 33.96 -6.15
C THR A 163 19.62 35.00 -5.74
N ALA A 164 20.54 34.63 -4.83
CA ALA A 164 21.63 35.49 -4.37
C ALA A 164 22.87 35.51 -5.30
N GLY A 165 22.93 34.62 -6.29
CA GLY A 165 24.06 34.50 -7.22
C GLY A 165 25.15 33.55 -6.73
N GLY A 166 25.64 32.67 -7.61
CA GLY A 166 26.58 31.59 -7.26
C GLY A 166 25.98 30.51 -6.34
N GLY A 167 26.80 29.54 -5.94
CA GLY A 167 26.41 28.49 -4.98
C GLY A 167 25.91 27.18 -5.61
N ALA A 168 25.53 26.24 -4.76
CA ALA A 168 25.01 24.93 -5.15
C ALA A 168 23.50 24.92 -5.32
N VAL A 169 22.99 24.07 -6.23
CA VAL A 169 21.56 23.74 -6.30
C VAL A 169 21.19 22.87 -5.10
N ARG A 170 19.98 23.04 -4.58
CA ARG A 170 19.42 22.26 -3.47
C ARG A 170 17.97 21.93 -3.76
N ILE A 171 17.68 20.64 -4.00
CA ILE A 171 16.34 20.15 -4.32
C ILE A 171 15.96 19.11 -3.28
N TYR A 172 14.86 19.38 -2.57
CA TYR A 172 14.29 18.45 -1.60
C TYR A 172 13.42 17.40 -2.29
N GLU A 173 12.65 17.79 -3.32
CA GLU A 173 11.88 16.84 -4.13
C GLU A 173 11.77 17.31 -5.58
N LEU A 174 11.87 16.36 -6.50
CA LEU A 174 11.46 16.46 -7.90
C LEU A 174 10.32 15.45 -8.10
N GLU A 175 9.11 15.98 -8.02
CA GLU A 175 7.88 15.20 -8.07
C GLU A 175 7.34 15.19 -9.50
N ALA A 176 6.78 14.05 -9.90
CA ALA A 176 6.03 13.91 -11.13
C ALA A 176 4.65 13.36 -10.79
N TYR A 177 3.63 13.81 -11.48
CA TYR A 177 2.25 13.39 -11.29
C TYR A 177 1.69 12.90 -12.61
N ALA A 178 1.04 11.75 -12.54
CA ALA A 178 0.42 11.16 -13.72
C ALA A 178 -0.78 12.00 -14.14
N ALA A 179 -0.96 12.12 -15.45
CA ALA A 179 -2.16 12.69 -16.02
C ALA A 179 -3.39 11.93 -15.52
N GLY A 180 -4.21 12.58 -14.70
CA GLY A 180 -5.56 12.08 -14.40
C GLY A 180 -6.33 12.02 -15.72
N ASP A 181 -6.97 10.88 -16.03
CA ASP A 181 -7.61 10.52 -17.31
C ASP A 181 -8.09 11.73 -18.15
N THR A 182 -7.15 12.32 -18.87
CA THR A 182 -7.37 13.39 -19.84
C THR A 182 -6.45 13.08 -21.01
N PRO A 183 -6.99 12.84 -22.23
CA PRO A 183 -6.21 12.34 -23.34
C PRO A 183 -5.13 13.35 -23.76
N ALA A 184 -3.92 12.86 -24.03
CA ALA A 184 -2.88 13.65 -24.68
C ALA A 184 -3.40 14.21 -26.03
N PRO A 185 -3.10 15.47 -26.37
CA PRO A 185 -3.56 16.06 -27.62
C PRO A 185 -2.79 15.46 -28.82
N PRO A 186 -3.45 15.05 -29.92
CA PRO A 186 -2.73 14.76 -31.15
C PRO A 186 -2.58 16.06 -31.96
N ALA A 187 -1.35 16.41 -32.34
CA ALA A 187 -1.15 17.12 -33.61
C ALA A 187 -1.60 16.17 -34.74
N SER A 188 -2.33 16.57 -35.77
CA SER A 188 -2.22 17.77 -36.60
C SER A 188 -3.58 18.21 -37.18
N GLU A 189 -3.65 19.45 -37.70
CA GLU A 189 -4.83 20.17 -38.23
C GLU A 189 -5.76 19.40 -39.22
N PRO A 190 -6.85 20.04 -39.69
CA PRO A 190 -8.13 20.35 -39.06
C PRO A 190 -9.18 19.31 -39.55
N THR A 191 -10.36 19.11 -38.97
CA THR A 191 -11.54 19.97 -39.14
C THR A 191 -12.71 19.25 -38.44
N THR A 192 -13.63 20.04 -37.87
CA THR A 192 -15.06 19.72 -37.63
C THR A 192 -15.40 18.49 -36.77
N SER A 193 -15.83 18.74 -35.54
CA SER A 193 -17.26 18.78 -35.13
C SER A 193 -17.36 18.67 -33.61
N ALA A 194 -18.33 19.38 -33.02
CA ALA A 194 -18.54 19.53 -31.59
C ALA A 194 -18.63 18.19 -30.81
N PRO A 195 -18.22 18.17 -29.52
CA PRO A 195 -18.09 16.94 -28.75
C PRO A 195 -19.44 16.41 -28.30
N THR A 196 -19.63 15.10 -28.46
CA THR A 196 -20.61 14.35 -27.66
C THR A 196 -19.91 13.97 -26.36
N THR A 197 -20.49 14.34 -25.22
CA THR A 197 -20.07 13.96 -23.88
C THR A 197 -19.83 12.45 -23.78
N SER A 198 -18.59 12.03 -23.57
CA SER A 198 -18.25 10.64 -23.28
C SER A 198 -18.67 10.28 -21.85
N ALA A 199 -19.37 9.16 -21.71
CA ALA A 199 -19.75 8.57 -20.43
C ALA A 199 -18.50 8.22 -19.58
N PRO A 200 -18.62 8.15 -18.24
CA PRO A 200 -17.54 7.71 -17.37
C PRO A 200 -17.00 6.32 -17.79
N ALA A 201 -15.70 6.11 -17.63
CA ALA A 201 -15.05 4.84 -17.94
C ALA A 201 -15.80 3.67 -17.28
N ALA A 202 -16.13 2.66 -18.08
CA ALA A 202 -16.87 1.51 -17.59
C ALA A 202 -16.02 0.73 -16.57
N CYS A 203 -16.65 0.28 -15.48
CA CYS A 203 -15.99 -0.60 -14.51
C CYS A 203 -15.40 -1.84 -15.18
N HIS A 204 -14.30 -2.36 -14.61
CA HIS A 204 -13.68 -3.60 -15.05
C HIS A 204 -14.71 -4.76 -15.13
N SER A 205 -14.56 -5.65 -16.11
CA SER A 205 -15.53 -6.74 -16.36
C SER A 205 -15.66 -7.75 -15.21
N ASP A 206 -14.63 -7.87 -14.36
CA ASP A 206 -14.69 -8.67 -13.13
C ASP A 206 -15.47 -8.00 -11.99
N ALA A 207 -15.83 -6.74 -12.13
CA ALA A 207 -16.73 -6.05 -11.24
C ALA A 207 -18.06 -5.80 -11.96
N PRO A 208 -18.94 -6.79 -12.20
CA PRO A 208 -20.23 -6.57 -12.86
C PRO A 208 -21.17 -5.70 -11.99
N ALA A 209 -22.22 -5.13 -12.58
CA ALA A 209 -23.15 -4.26 -11.86
C ALA A 209 -23.91 -5.01 -10.74
N THR A 210 -24.15 -6.30 -10.92
CA THR A 210 -24.71 -7.20 -9.90
C THR A 210 -23.89 -8.48 -9.85
N ILE A 211 -23.73 -9.03 -8.65
CA ILE A 211 -23.01 -10.28 -8.41
C ILE A 211 -23.62 -11.00 -7.21
N THR A 212 -23.40 -12.30 -7.11
CA THR A 212 -23.68 -13.05 -5.89
C THR A 212 -22.37 -13.18 -5.13
N ASP A 213 -22.35 -12.79 -3.86
CA ASP A 213 -21.20 -13.14 -3.03
C ASP A 213 -21.17 -14.68 -2.87
N TYR A 214 -19.99 -15.26 -3.02
CA TYR A 214 -19.79 -16.70 -2.87
C TYR A 214 -18.81 -16.92 -1.74
N ILE A 215 -19.19 -16.44 -0.56
CA ILE A 215 -18.43 -16.63 0.68
C ILE A 215 -18.89 -17.94 1.34
N SER A 216 -17.99 -18.60 2.06
CA SER A 216 -18.19 -20.00 2.48
C SER A 216 -19.38 -20.24 3.43
N ASP A 217 -19.91 -19.19 4.04
CA ASP A 217 -20.93 -19.19 5.09
C ASP A 217 -22.27 -18.54 4.68
N HIS A 218 -22.31 -17.73 3.62
CA HIS A 218 -23.54 -17.18 3.05
C HIS A 218 -23.47 -16.93 1.53
N THR A 219 -24.64 -16.68 0.94
CA THR A 219 -24.77 -16.19 -0.43
C THR A 219 -25.82 -15.09 -0.46
N GLU A 220 -25.44 -13.87 -0.81
CA GLU A 220 -26.33 -12.73 -0.98
C GLU A 220 -26.18 -12.12 -2.37
N LYS A 221 -27.26 -11.48 -2.83
CA LYS A 221 -27.21 -10.67 -4.05
C LYS A 221 -26.63 -9.30 -3.69
N MET A 222 -25.58 -8.94 -4.42
CA MET A 222 -24.81 -7.73 -4.22
C MET A 222 -24.98 -6.80 -5.42
N ASN A 223 -25.20 -5.52 -5.15
CA ASN A 223 -25.34 -4.47 -6.17
C ASN A 223 -24.15 -3.52 -6.06
N ARG A 224 -23.44 -3.32 -7.18
CA ARG A 224 -22.28 -2.45 -7.24
C ARG A 224 -22.72 -1.00 -7.08
N THR A 225 -22.18 -0.30 -6.09
CA THR A 225 -22.49 1.10 -5.82
C THR A 225 -21.43 2.03 -6.41
N VAL A 226 -20.15 1.67 -6.26
CA VAL A 226 -19.01 2.43 -6.77
C VAL A 226 -18.00 1.47 -7.37
N CYS A 227 -17.27 1.92 -8.39
CA CYS A 227 -16.09 1.23 -8.89
C CYS A 227 -15.04 2.24 -9.31
N ASN A 228 -13.78 1.84 -9.24
CA ASN A 228 -12.64 2.52 -9.85
C ASN A 228 -11.61 1.46 -10.31
N ALA A 229 -10.38 1.88 -10.61
CA ALA A 229 -9.33 0.98 -11.07
C ALA A 229 -8.87 -0.01 -9.98
N ASP A 230 -9.07 0.31 -8.70
CA ASP A 230 -8.56 -0.42 -7.56
C ASP A 230 -9.61 -1.31 -6.91
N VAL A 231 -10.82 -0.80 -6.76
CA VAL A 231 -11.90 -1.45 -6.01
C VAL A 231 -13.24 -1.36 -6.72
N ALA A 232 -14.11 -2.30 -6.41
CA ALA A 232 -15.54 -2.16 -6.64
C ALA A 232 -16.27 -2.48 -5.34
N VAL A 233 -17.10 -1.53 -4.91
CA VAL A 233 -17.86 -1.63 -3.67
C VAL A 233 -19.27 -2.07 -4.02
N TYR A 234 -19.76 -3.05 -3.27
CA TYR A 234 -21.09 -3.60 -3.42
C TYR A 234 -21.81 -3.61 -2.09
N PHE A 235 -23.07 -3.23 -2.14
CA PHE A 235 -23.99 -3.30 -1.03
C PHE A 235 -25.06 -4.34 -1.34
N ASP A 236 -25.51 -5.05 -0.31
CA ASP A 236 -26.82 -5.69 -0.38
C ASP A 236 -27.96 -4.64 -0.37
N ASP A 237 -29.19 -5.11 -0.52
CA ASP A 237 -30.36 -4.23 -0.57
C ASP A 237 -30.58 -3.48 0.76
N ASP A 238 -30.20 -4.08 1.90
CA ASP A 238 -30.36 -3.50 3.24
C ASP A 238 -29.41 -2.31 3.45
N LEU A 239 -28.13 -2.49 3.09
CA LEU A 239 -27.12 -1.44 3.17
C LEU A 239 -27.37 -0.33 2.14
N THR A 240 -27.90 -0.68 0.96
CA THR A 240 -28.33 0.29 -0.06
C THR A 240 -29.45 1.21 0.45
N ALA A 241 -30.30 0.73 1.36
CA ALA A 241 -31.38 1.51 1.94
C ALA A 241 -30.91 2.54 2.99
N LEU A 242 -29.65 2.48 3.44
CA LEU A 242 -29.11 3.48 4.37
C LEU A 242 -28.90 4.84 3.68
N PRO A 243 -28.97 5.95 4.43
CA PRO A 243 -28.68 7.28 3.88
C PRO A 243 -27.25 7.33 3.31
N ALA A 244 -27.09 7.91 2.10
CA ALA A 244 -25.79 8.01 1.43
C ALA A 244 -24.71 8.71 2.28
N ALA A 245 -25.10 9.67 3.13
CA ALA A 245 -24.18 10.32 4.06
C ALA A 245 -23.52 9.36 5.07
N ARG A 246 -24.13 8.19 5.32
CA ARG A 246 -23.51 7.14 6.14
C ARG A 246 -22.52 6.32 5.34
N THR A 247 -22.74 6.08 4.06
CA THR A 247 -21.97 5.10 3.28
C THR A 247 -20.96 5.73 2.31
N ALA A 248 -20.99 7.06 2.10
CA ALA A 248 -20.15 7.75 1.12
C ALA A 248 -18.65 7.66 1.40
N TRP A 249 -18.23 7.48 2.65
CA TRP A 249 -16.82 7.35 3.05
C TRP A 249 -16.21 5.99 2.65
N ILE A 250 -17.05 4.97 2.44
CA ILE A 250 -16.63 3.57 2.27
C ILE A 250 -15.75 3.40 1.03
N ALA A 251 -16.18 3.93 -0.12
CA ALA A 251 -15.44 3.72 -1.37
C ALA A 251 -14.06 4.42 -1.39
N PRO A 252 -13.93 5.69 -0.95
CA PRO A 252 -12.62 6.30 -0.73
C PRO A 252 -11.75 5.48 0.22
N PHE A 253 -12.28 5.07 1.37
CA PHE A 253 -11.49 4.32 2.36
C PHE A 253 -11.06 2.93 1.86
N ALA A 254 -11.94 2.19 1.19
CA ALA A 254 -11.61 0.91 0.57
C ALA A 254 -10.54 1.06 -0.54
N THR A 255 -10.57 2.18 -1.27
CA THR A 255 -9.55 2.52 -2.26
C THR A 255 -8.19 2.75 -1.60
N ASP A 256 -8.14 3.55 -0.54
CA ASP A 256 -6.92 3.80 0.24
C ASP A 256 -6.33 2.51 0.80
N ILE A 257 -7.17 1.65 1.38
CA ILE A 257 -6.79 0.33 1.87
C ILE A 257 -6.12 -0.46 0.74
N TRP A 258 -6.81 -0.63 -0.39
CA TRP A 258 -6.32 -1.51 -1.44
C TRP A 258 -5.07 -0.95 -2.13
N GLN A 259 -5.00 0.35 -2.36
CA GLN A 259 -3.80 0.99 -2.90
C GLN A 259 -2.60 0.80 -1.97
N TYR A 260 -2.80 0.94 -0.65
CA TYR A 260 -1.75 0.68 0.33
C TYR A 260 -1.32 -0.79 0.34
N MET A 261 -2.26 -1.73 0.38
CA MET A 261 -1.92 -3.17 0.36
C MET A 261 -1.09 -3.52 -0.87
N LYS A 262 -1.42 -2.95 -2.02
CA LYS A 262 -0.64 -3.13 -3.25
C LYS A 262 0.74 -2.50 -3.19
N SER A 263 0.88 -1.27 -2.68
CA SER A 263 2.16 -0.56 -2.67
C SER A 263 3.13 -1.15 -1.63
N ALA A 264 2.63 -1.45 -0.43
CA ALA A 264 3.44 -1.93 0.68
C ALA A 264 3.77 -3.44 0.56
N TYR A 265 2.83 -4.25 0.06
CA TYR A 265 2.94 -5.71 0.05
C TYR A 265 2.89 -6.36 -1.34
N GLY A 266 2.68 -5.57 -2.40
CA GLY A 266 2.51 -6.09 -3.76
C GLY A 266 3.80 -6.35 -4.53
N ASN A 267 4.96 -6.00 -3.99
CA ASN A 267 6.25 -6.30 -4.60
C ASN A 267 6.62 -7.78 -4.40
N CYS A 268 6.94 -8.47 -5.49
CA CYS A 268 7.41 -9.83 -5.43
C CYS A 268 8.91 -9.96 -5.21
N ALA A 269 9.29 -10.95 -4.41
CA ALA A 269 10.69 -11.31 -4.25
C ALA A 269 11.26 -12.05 -5.47
N ALA A 270 10.40 -12.71 -6.26
CA ALA A 270 10.75 -13.29 -7.54
C ALA A 270 9.62 -13.08 -8.55
N ASP A 271 9.97 -12.60 -9.74
CA ASP A 271 9.02 -12.44 -10.84
C ASP A 271 8.46 -13.80 -11.24
N ARG A 272 7.14 -13.88 -11.23
CA ARG A 272 6.41 -15.07 -11.62
C ARG A 272 5.16 -14.66 -12.37
N GLU A 273 5.01 -15.18 -13.57
CA GLU A 273 3.73 -15.11 -14.28
C GLU A 273 2.70 -16.03 -13.62
N LEU A 274 1.50 -15.48 -13.43
CA LEU A 274 0.33 -16.23 -13.02
C LEU A 274 -0.61 -16.30 -14.24
N PRO A 275 -1.03 -17.49 -14.67
CA PRO A 275 -1.88 -17.62 -15.84
C PRO A 275 -3.32 -17.17 -15.56
N ALA A 276 -4.05 -16.88 -16.62
CA ALA A 276 -5.47 -16.61 -16.55
C ALA A 276 -6.24 -17.80 -15.90
N PRO A 277 -7.31 -17.55 -15.13
CA PRO A 277 -7.92 -16.25 -14.86
C PRO A 277 -7.36 -15.52 -13.62
N ILE A 278 -6.24 -15.96 -13.03
CA ILE A 278 -5.72 -15.37 -11.77
C ILE A 278 -5.13 -13.96 -12.00
N GLY A 279 -4.58 -13.68 -13.18
CA GLY A 279 -4.09 -12.35 -13.58
C GLY A 279 -2.56 -12.25 -13.58
N PRO A 280 -1.97 -11.22 -14.23
CA PRO A 280 -0.57 -11.22 -14.65
C PRO A 280 0.37 -11.10 -13.45
N GLY A 281 0.79 -12.26 -12.97
CA GLY A 281 1.89 -12.40 -12.04
C GLY A 281 1.67 -11.79 -10.67
N CYS A 282 2.75 -11.73 -9.92
CA CYS A 282 2.70 -11.34 -8.52
C CYS A 282 3.21 -9.91 -8.27
N THR A 283 3.89 -9.31 -9.25
CA THR A 283 4.46 -7.94 -9.23
C THR A 283 3.42 -6.81 -9.20
N GLN A 284 2.14 -7.15 -9.34
CA GLN A 284 1.03 -6.22 -9.15
C GLN A 284 -0.10 -6.96 -8.43
N PHE A 285 0.09 -7.21 -7.13
CA PHE A 285 -0.87 -7.90 -6.27
C PHE A 285 -2.32 -7.43 -6.52
N GLY A 286 -3.13 -8.30 -7.14
CA GLY A 286 -4.52 -8.00 -7.49
C GLY A 286 -4.77 -7.32 -8.84
N ALA A 287 -3.79 -6.67 -9.47
CA ALA A 287 -4.00 -6.04 -10.77
C ALA A 287 -4.11 -7.06 -11.92
N PRO A 288 -4.80 -6.73 -13.03
CA PRO A 288 -5.60 -5.51 -13.26
C PRO A 288 -7.01 -5.59 -12.66
N LYS A 289 -7.33 -6.61 -11.86
CA LYS A 289 -8.67 -6.78 -11.29
C LYS A 289 -8.87 -5.88 -10.07
N PRO A 290 -10.04 -5.25 -9.91
CA PRO A 290 -10.34 -4.56 -8.66
C PRO A 290 -10.56 -5.58 -7.53
N ALA A 291 -10.27 -5.18 -6.29
CA ALA A 291 -10.79 -5.88 -5.12
C ALA A 291 -12.29 -5.60 -4.98
N LEU A 292 -13.08 -6.66 -4.76
CA LEU A 292 -14.52 -6.54 -4.59
C LEU A 292 -14.86 -6.47 -3.10
N PHE A 293 -15.40 -5.35 -2.65
CA PHE A 293 -15.85 -5.16 -1.28
C PHE A 293 -17.34 -5.47 -1.20
N PHE A 294 -17.70 -6.58 -0.55
CA PHE A 294 -19.07 -7.03 -0.33
C PHE A 294 -19.49 -6.66 1.09
N LEU A 295 -20.42 -5.72 1.24
CA LEU A 295 -20.73 -5.10 2.52
C LEU A 295 -22.21 -5.29 2.89
N HIS A 296 -22.45 -5.72 4.14
CA HIS A 296 -23.77 -6.14 4.60
C HIS A 296 -24.28 -5.35 5.82
N GLU A 297 -25.54 -4.89 5.77
CA GLU A 297 -26.19 -4.23 6.92
C GLU A 297 -26.95 -5.25 7.79
N GLY A 298 -26.60 -5.30 9.08
CA GLY A 298 -27.37 -6.03 10.10
C GLY A 298 -27.30 -7.56 10.01
N LYS A 299 -26.43 -8.11 9.18
CA LYS A 299 -26.22 -9.56 8.98
C LYS A 299 -24.76 -9.89 8.71
N HIS A 300 -24.44 -11.18 8.70
CA HIS A 300 -23.10 -11.73 8.40
C HIS A 300 -21.97 -11.09 9.21
N GLY A 301 -22.25 -10.77 10.48
CA GLY A 301 -21.36 -9.96 11.31
C GLY A 301 -19.97 -10.55 11.48
N GLY A 302 -18.96 -9.75 11.18
CA GLY A 302 -17.56 -10.17 11.05
C GLY A 302 -17.05 -9.86 9.65
N GLY A 303 -15.90 -10.44 9.29
CA GLY A 303 -15.39 -10.37 7.93
C GLY A 303 -14.85 -11.72 7.47
N THR A 304 -14.76 -11.88 6.15
CA THR A 304 -14.15 -13.03 5.51
C THR A 304 -13.62 -12.63 4.15
N VAL A 305 -12.61 -13.35 3.66
CA VAL A 305 -12.04 -13.14 2.34
C VAL A 305 -12.10 -14.38 1.47
N ASN A 306 -12.26 -14.17 0.16
CA ASN A 306 -11.76 -15.09 -0.85
C ASN A 306 -10.62 -14.40 -1.60
N THR A 307 -9.58 -15.16 -1.89
CA THR A 307 -8.43 -14.67 -2.63
C THR A 307 -8.63 -14.85 -4.14
N ARG A 308 -7.77 -14.20 -4.92
CA ARG A 308 -7.66 -14.43 -6.38
C ARG A 308 -7.37 -15.88 -6.79
N PHE A 309 -7.08 -16.78 -5.84
CA PHE A 309 -6.84 -18.20 -6.10
C PHE A 309 -8.08 -19.09 -5.95
N ASP A 310 -9.16 -18.53 -5.41
CA ASP A 310 -10.35 -19.29 -5.06
C ASP A 310 -11.34 -19.34 -6.23
N ALA A 311 -11.65 -20.56 -6.68
CA ALA A 311 -12.48 -20.77 -7.87
C ALA A 311 -13.97 -20.42 -7.63
N ASN A 312 -14.45 -20.51 -6.38
CA ASN A 312 -15.81 -20.12 -5.98
C ASN A 312 -16.08 -18.62 -6.16
N SER A 313 -15.08 -17.75 -5.95
CA SER A 313 -15.19 -16.30 -6.22
C SER A 313 -15.02 -15.96 -7.70
N GLY A 314 -14.74 -16.96 -8.55
CA GLY A 314 -14.34 -16.75 -9.94
C GLY A 314 -12.91 -16.20 -10.07
N PHE A 315 -12.02 -16.55 -9.13
CA PHE A 315 -10.64 -16.05 -9.08
C PHE A 315 -10.59 -14.52 -8.94
N ARG A 316 -11.40 -14.00 -8.01
CA ARG A 316 -11.47 -12.58 -7.65
C ARG A 316 -11.05 -12.39 -6.21
N THR A 317 -10.36 -11.29 -5.95
CA THR A 317 -10.07 -10.81 -4.60
C THR A 317 -11.35 -10.22 -4.02
N THR A 318 -11.83 -10.75 -2.90
CA THR A 318 -13.05 -10.27 -2.24
C THR A 318 -12.80 -9.97 -0.77
N VAL A 319 -13.29 -8.82 -0.31
CA VAL A 319 -13.36 -8.44 1.10
C VAL A 319 -14.84 -8.42 1.47
N ASP A 320 -15.28 -9.35 2.30
CA ASP A 320 -16.68 -9.45 2.74
C ASP A 320 -16.78 -9.02 4.20
N VAL A 321 -17.64 -8.06 4.50
CA VAL A 321 -17.83 -7.52 5.85
C VAL A 321 -19.30 -7.27 6.14
N GLY A 322 -19.79 -7.88 7.22
CA GLY A 322 -21.09 -7.57 7.80
C GLY A 322 -20.97 -6.72 9.07
N ASN A 323 -21.73 -5.63 9.14
CA ASN A 323 -21.80 -4.78 10.33
C ASN A 323 -23.15 -4.03 10.39
N THR A 324 -23.36 -3.20 11.40
CA THR A 324 -24.54 -2.35 11.55
C THR A 324 -24.17 -0.87 11.50
N GLY A 325 -25.05 -0.05 10.92
CA GLY A 325 -25.02 1.40 11.08
C GLY A 325 -24.05 2.16 10.16
N TRP A 326 -22.90 1.58 9.83
CA TRP A 326 -21.94 2.05 8.81
C TRP A 326 -21.55 3.53 8.92
N ASN A 327 -21.42 4.06 10.14
CA ASN A 327 -21.06 5.46 10.33
C ASN A 327 -19.55 5.67 10.13
N GLU A 328 -19.15 6.75 9.45
CA GLU A 328 -17.74 7.15 9.29
C GLU A 328 -17.03 7.33 10.64
N SER A 329 -17.75 7.70 11.70
CA SER A 329 -17.14 7.82 13.03
C SER A 329 -16.87 6.48 13.72
N ASP A 330 -17.28 5.34 13.14
CA ASP A 330 -17.09 4.01 13.72
C ASP A 330 -15.67 3.50 13.41
N ALA A 331 -14.73 3.81 14.31
CA ALA A 331 -13.34 3.42 14.15
C ALA A 331 -13.13 1.89 14.13
N VAL A 332 -14.01 1.11 14.78
CA VAL A 332 -13.92 -0.36 14.78
C VAL A 332 -14.29 -0.92 13.41
N LEU A 333 -15.28 -0.32 12.75
CA LEU A 333 -15.64 -0.70 11.38
C LEU A 333 -14.49 -0.42 10.39
N HIS A 334 -13.77 0.69 10.57
CA HIS A 334 -12.58 0.97 9.76
C HIS A 334 -11.54 -0.13 9.97
N ASP A 335 -11.27 -0.50 11.23
CA ASP A 335 -10.32 -1.55 11.56
C ASP A 335 -10.68 -2.90 10.91
N VAL A 336 -11.96 -3.28 10.89
CA VAL A 336 -12.42 -4.54 10.26
C VAL A 336 -12.18 -4.52 8.75
N LEU A 337 -12.45 -3.40 8.05
CA LEU A 337 -12.18 -3.33 6.60
C LEU A 337 -10.69 -3.44 6.28
N VAL A 338 -9.82 -2.82 7.09
CA VAL A 338 -8.36 -2.96 6.95
C VAL A 338 -7.92 -4.40 7.27
N HIS A 339 -8.47 -4.99 8.34
CA HIS A 339 -8.18 -6.35 8.79
C HIS A 339 -8.43 -7.39 7.70
N GLU A 340 -9.60 -7.34 7.06
CA GLU A 340 -9.92 -8.29 5.98
C GLU A 340 -9.01 -8.09 4.77
N ALA A 341 -8.66 -6.85 4.43
CA ALA A 341 -7.69 -6.60 3.38
C ALA A 341 -6.28 -7.14 3.73
N CYS A 342 -5.89 -7.16 5.01
CA CYS A 342 -4.64 -7.78 5.45
C CYS A 342 -4.62 -9.30 5.21
N HIS A 343 -5.76 -10.00 5.30
CA HIS A 343 -5.83 -11.42 4.96
C HIS A 343 -5.59 -11.70 3.47
N GLN A 344 -5.88 -10.74 2.59
CA GLN A 344 -5.51 -10.86 1.18
C GLN A 344 -3.99 -10.91 1.04
N VAL A 345 -3.26 -10.05 1.76
CA VAL A 345 -1.80 -10.08 1.77
C VAL A 345 -1.29 -11.42 2.32
N GLU A 346 -1.86 -11.87 3.43
CA GLU A 346 -1.48 -13.12 4.10
C GLU A 346 -1.60 -14.35 3.19
N GLY A 347 -2.75 -14.46 2.51
CA GLY A 347 -3.14 -15.66 1.79
C GLY A 347 -2.87 -15.62 0.30
N ALA A 348 -2.44 -14.47 -0.26
CA ALA A 348 -2.28 -14.33 -1.71
C ALA A 348 -1.15 -13.42 -2.22
N SER A 349 -0.40 -12.77 -1.33
CA SER A 349 0.82 -12.04 -1.73
C SER A 349 1.86 -13.00 -2.32
N GLN A 350 2.87 -12.45 -3.00
CA GLN A 350 3.93 -13.25 -3.65
C GLN A 350 3.45 -14.28 -4.69
N GLY A 351 2.17 -14.23 -5.08
CA GLY A 351 1.60 -15.16 -6.05
C GLY A 351 1.48 -16.60 -5.53
N THR A 352 1.45 -16.78 -4.20
CA THR A 352 1.33 -18.10 -3.57
C THR A 352 0.13 -18.11 -2.62
N GLN A 353 -0.74 -19.11 -2.79
CA GLN A 353 -1.92 -19.32 -1.96
C GLN A 353 -1.55 -19.95 -0.61
N GLU A 354 -2.34 -19.60 0.42
CA GLU A 354 -2.29 -20.06 1.82
C GLU A 354 -1.30 -19.30 2.70
N SER A 355 -1.53 -19.38 4.01
CA SER A 355 -0.64 -18.85 5.04
C SER A 355 0.03 -19.99 5.81
N PRO A 356 1.32 -20.30 5.56
CA PRO A 356 2.05 -21.30 6.33
C PRO A 356 2.08 -21.01 7.82
N ALA A 357 2.17 -19.72 8.19
CA ALA A 357 2.30 -19.22 9.56
C ALA A 357 0.98 -19.14 10.34
N PHE A 358 -0.17 -19.41 9.70
CA PHE A 358 -1.48 -19.38 10.36
C PHE A 358 -1.54 -20.12 11.71
N PRO A 359 -0.95 -21.32 11.90
CA PRO A 359 -0.98 -21.97 13.21
C PRO A 359 -0.20 -21.23 14.31
N VAL A 360 0.76 -20.39 13.95
CA VAL A 360 1.57 -19.61 14.90
C VAL A 360 0.82 -18.34 15.32
N TRP A 361 0.22 -17.64 14.36
CA TRP A 361 -0.34 -16.31 14.58
C TRP A 361 -1.88 -16.27 14.58
N GLY A 362 -2.54 -17.39 14.29
CA GLY A 362 -4.00 -17.49 14.21
C GLY A 362 -4.61 -16.55 13.17
N ASP A 363 -5.89 -16.24 13.35
CA ASP A 363 -6.59 -15.31 12.48
C ASP A 363 -6.05 -13.88 12.63
N SER A 364 -5.99 -13.35 13.84
CA SER A 364 -5.89 -11.89 13.93
C SER A 364 -4.48 -11.33 14.13
N LYS A 365 -3.45 -12.11 14.46
CA LYS A 365 -2.17 -11.49 14.88
C LYS A 365 -1.41 -10.88 13.72
N TRP A 366 -1.41 -11.51 12.54
CA TRP A 366 -0.87 -10.90 11.33
C TRP A 366 -1.58 -9.56 11.03
N ALA A 367 -2.90 -9.55 11.13
CA ALA A 367 -3.69 -8.36 10.88
C ALA A 367 -3.38 -7.22 11.87
N GLU A 368 -3.00 -7.50 13.13
CA GLU A 368 -2.55 -6.45 14.07
C GLU A 368 -1.33 -5.69 13.54
N PHE A 369 -0.33 -6.39 12.97
CA PHE A 369 0.81 -5.75 12.30
C PHE A 369 0.34 -4.88 11.14
N CYS A 370 -0.44 -5.48 10.23
CA CYS A 370 -0.81 -4.85 8.97
C CYS A 370 -1.78 -3.66 9.16
N VAL A 371 -2.70 -3.73 10.12
CA VAL A 371 -3.61 -2.62 10.48
C VAL A 371 -2.82 -1.46 11.08
N HIS A 372 -1.92 -1.74 12.02
CA HIS A 372 -1.06 -0.70 12.60
C HIS A 372 -0.21 -0.02 11.53
N ASP A 373 0.43 -0.83 10.66
CA ASP A 373 1.26 -0.36 9.56
C ASP A 373 0.48 0.53 8.57
N PHE A 374 -0.74 0.13 8.17
CA PHE A 374 -1.61 0.92 7.30
C PHE A 374 -1.90 2.30 7.89
N TYR A 375 -2.33 2.37 9.16
CA TYR A 375 -2.67 3.67 9.76
C TYR A 375 -1.44 4.54 9.97
N ALA A 376 -0.33 3.96 10.43
CA ALA A 376 0.92 4.68 10.65
C ALA A 376 1.50 5.29 9.35
N ASN A 377 1.23 4.68 8.20
CA ASN A 377 1.79 5.09 6.92
C ASN A 377 0.80 5.75 5.96
N THR A 378 -0.42 6.08 6.40
CA THR A 378 -1.44 6.75 5.58
C THR A 378 -1.96 8.06 6.16
N GLY A 379 -1.23 8.66 7.11
CA GLY A 379 -1.58 9.94 7.73
C GLY A 379 -2.77 9.87 8.69
N ARG A 380 -3.04 8.68 9.24
CA ARG A 380 -4.15 8.39 10.17
C ARG A 380 -3.62 8.21 11.60
N ASP A 381 -2.85 9.20 12.06
CA ASP A 381 -2.10 9.12 13.32
C ASP A 381 -2.97 8.79 14.54
N ALA A 382 -4.21 9.30 14.58
CA ALA A 382 -5.15 9.03 15.66
C ALA A 382 -5.57 7.55 15.69
N ASP A 383 -5.81 6.94 14.53
CA ASP A 383 -6.14 5.51 14.42
C ASP A 383 -4.91 4.64 14.64
N ALA A 384 -3.73 5.07 14.19
CA ALA A 384 -2.47 4.40 14.46
C ALA A 384 -2.21 4.30 15.98
N ALA A 385 -2.32 5.43 16.69
CA ALA A 385 -2.14 5.47 18.15
C ALA A 385 -3.20 4.63 18.89
N ARG A 386 -4.46 4.69 18.45
CA ARG A 386 -5.57 3.94 19.04
C ARG A 386 -5.38 2.43 18.89
N THR A 387 -5.07 1.98 17.67
CA THR A 387 -4.88 0.56 17.37
C THR A 387 -3.61 0.02 18.03
N GLU A 388 -2.50 0.77 18.01
CA GLU A 388 -1.28 0.40 18.73
C GLU A 388 -1.54 0.21 20.22
N GLN A 389 -2.22 1.17 20.87
CA GLN A 389 -2.58 1.06 22.29
C GLN A 389 -3.41 -0.19 22.58
N ALA A 390 -4.39 -0.50 21.72
CA ALA A 390 -5.21 -1.71 21.86
C ALA A 390 -4.38 -2.99 21.72
N PHE A 391 -3.51 -3.06 20.70
CA PHE A 391 -2.69 -4.24 20.44
C PHE A 391 -1.59 -4.45 21.49
N LEU A 392 -1.01 -3.37 22.05
CA LEU A 392 -0.08 -3.43 23.18
C LEU A 392 -0.72 -4.04 24.44
N ALA A 393 -2.02 -3.79 24.65
CA ALA A 393 -2.78 -4.36 25.75
C ALA A 393 -3.20 -5.82 25.51
N GLY A 394 -3.20 -6.29 24.26
CA GLY A 394 -3.61 -7.63 23.86
C GLY A 394 -2.80 -8.75 24.50
N ARG A 395 -3.48 -9.84 24.89
CA ARG A 395 -2.86 -11.06 25.45
C ARG A 395 -3.49 -12.29 24.83
N ASP A 396 -2.67 -13.28 24.51
CA ASP A 396 -3.10 -14.49 23.80
C ASP A 396 -2.44 -15.76 24.32
N SER A 397 -2.76 -16.88 23.69
CA SER A 397 -2.10 -18.18 23.87
C SER A 397 -1.48 -18.65 22.55
N LEU A 398 -0.92 -17.71 21.80
CA LEU A 398 -0.31 -17.92 20.48
C LEU A 398 1.19 -17.60 20.55
N PRO A 399 2.05 -18.41 19.92
CA PRO A 399 1.77 -19.67 19.21
C PRO A 399 1.29 -20.80 20.14
N PRO A 400 0.81 -21.94 19.59
CA PRO A 400 0.36 -23.07 20.38
C PRO A 400 1.37 -23.49 21.44
N GLY A 401 0.90 -23.66 22.68
CA GLY A 401 1.75 -23.94 23.84
C GLY A 401 2.24 -22.68 24.56
N ALA A 402 2.09 -21.50 23.96
CA ALA A 402 2.33 -20.24 24.65
C ALA A 402 1.16 -19.86 25.56
N ASN A 403 1.44 -19.07 26.59
CA ASN A 403 0.42 -18.56 27.49
C ASN A 403 0.64 -17.08 27.80
N ASN A 404 -0.44 -16.30 27.85
CA ASN A 404 -0.45 -14.87 28.18
C ASN A 404 0.58 -14.05 27.39
N THR A 405 0.72 -14.32 26.11
CA THR A 405 1.67 -13.68 25.20
C THR A 405 1.17 -12.30 24.78
N ALA A 406 2.01 -11.28 24.87
CA ALA A 406 1.73 -9.98 24.26
C ALA A 406 2.30 -9.96 22.84
N PHE A 407 1.68 -10.71 21.93
CA PHE A 407 2.24 -11.00 20.60
C PHE A 407 2.63 -9.73 19.85
N PHE A 408 1.72 -8.74 19.77
CA PHE A 408 2.03 -7.49 19.10
C PHE A 408 3.20 -6.74 19.75
N ARG A 409 3.12 -6.51 21.07
CA ARG A 409 4.14 -5.78 21.85
C ARG A 409 5.53 -6.41 21.76
N ASP A 410 5.60 -7.73 21.94
CA ASP A 410 6.88 -8.43 22.13
C ASP A 410 7.46 -8.97 20.82
N TRP A 411 6.65 -9.07 19.77
CA TRP A 411 7.07 -9.63 18.49
C TRP A 411 6.85 -8.67 17.32
N PHE A 412 5.59 -8.32 17.00
CA PHE A 412 5.29 -7.60 15.76
C PHE A 412 5.70 -6.13 15.75
N LEU A 413 5.51 -5.40 16.84
CA LEU A 413 5.94 -4.01 16.93
C LEU A 413 7.47 -3.88 16.84
N PRO A 414 8.27 -4.66 17.59
CA PRO A 414 9.72 -4.70 17.38
C PRO A 414 10.14 -5.10 15.96
N LEU A 415 9.43 -6.03 15.32
CA LEU A 415 9.69 -6.39 13.93
C LEU A 415 9.38 -5.24 12.98
N TRP A 416 8.28 -4.53 13.17
CA TRP A 416 7.91 -3.37 12.36
C TRP A 416 9.00 -2.29 12.42
N HIS A 417 9.52 -2.00 13.62
CA HIS A 417 10.68 -1.12 13.79
C HIS A 417 11.95 -1.66 13.11
N ASP A 418 12.19 -2.98 13.16
CA ASP A 418 13.31 -3.62 12.44
C ASP A 418 13.16 -3.51 10.91
N GLY A 419 11.94 -3.28 10.42
CA GLY A 419 11.62 -2.94 9.03
C GLY A 419 11.84 -1.47 8.67
N GLY A 420 12.22 -0.62 9.63
CA GLY A 420 12.29 0.83 9.45
C GLY A 420 10.92 1.50 9.53
N ASP A 421 10.08 1.06 10.48
CA ASP A 421 8.76 1.61 10.76
C ASP A 421 7.79 1.46 9.57
N ASN A 422 7.85 0.29 8.91
CA ASN A 422 7.03 -0.01 7.75
C ASN A 422 6.92 -1.53 7.47
N ALA A 423 6.13 -1.88 6.45
CA ALA A 423 5.87 -3.23 5.97
C ALA A 423 7.08 -4.08 5.54
N GLN A 424 8.28 -3.50 5.35
CA GLN A 424 9.39 -4.14 4.66
C GLN A 424 9.80 -5.49 5.26
N VAL A 425 9.82 -5.62 6.60
CA VAL A 425 10.18 -6.90 7.23
C VAL A 425 9.19 -8.00 6.85
N MET A 426 7.90 -7.67 6.76
CA MET A 426 6.85 -8.64 6.44
C MET A 426 6.78 -8.90 4.94
N GLN A 427 7.05 -7.90 4.10
CA GLN A 427 7.26 -8.11 2.66
C GLN A 427 8.40 -9.10 2.41
N ARG A 428 9.54 -8.96 3.10
CA ARG A 428 10.66 -9.90 3.03
C ARG A 428 10.30 -11.27 3.55
N PHE A 429 9.57 -11.35 4.67
CA PHE A 429 9.08 -12.62 5.24
C PHE A 429 8.25 -13.40 4.23
N PHE A 430 7.22 -12.80 3.63
CA PHE A 430 6.41 -13.46 2.60
C PHE A 430 7.25 -13.84 1.38
N GLY A 431 8.16 -12.96 0.95
CA GLY A 431 9.08 -13.22 -0.16
C GLY A 431 9.98 -14.44 0.06
N LEU A 432 10.51 -14.59 1.28
CA LEU A 432 11.32 -15.76 1.66
C LEU A 432 10.46 -17.03 1.69
N LEU A 433 9.23 -16.95 2.21
CA LEU A 433 8.31 -18.10 2.17
C LEU A 433 8.07 -18.56 0.74
N ALA A 434 7.77 -17.64 -0.18
CA ALA A 434 7.49 -17.98 -1.57
C ALA A 434 8.69 -18.63 -2.28
N GLN A 435 9.91 -18.25 -1.91
CA GLN A 435 11.15 -18.79 -2.48
C GLN A 435 11.56 -20.14 -1.89
N HIS A 436 11.40 -20.32 -0.57
CA HIS A 436 12.05 -21.43 0.14
C HIS A 436 11.08 -22.40 0.80
N PHE A 437 9.86 -21.96 1.16
CA PHE A 437 8.91 -22.84 1.83
C PHE A 437 8.25 -23.81 0.82
N PRO A 438 7.99 -25.08 1.20
CA PRO A 438 7.50 -26.07 0.24
C PRO A 438 6.17 -25.68 -0.41
N THR A 439 6.16 -25.70 -1.74
CA THR A 439 4.99 -25.39 -2.56
C THR A 439 4.72 -26.47 -3.59
N ARG A 440 3.49 -26.47 -4.14
CA ARG A 440 3.13 -27.28 -5.31
C ARG A 440 2.22 -26.49 -6.23
N GLN A 441 2.21 -26.85 -7.49
CA GLN A 441 1.25 -26.30 -8.43
C GLN A 441 -0.13 -26.97 -8.28
N THR A 442 -1.19 -26.18 -8.36
CA THR A 442 -2.59 -26.64 -8.39
C THR A 442 -3.36 -25.89 -9.48
N ASN A 443 -4.65 -26.21 -9.66
CA ASN A 443 -5.52 -25.61 -10.68
C ASN A 443 -4.92 -25.73 -12.09
N ASP A 444 -4.51 -26.92 -12.51
CA ASP A 444 -3.89 -27.17 -13.83
C ASP A 444 -2.61 -26.34 -14.08
N GLY A 445 -1.79 -26.15 -13.04
CA GLY A 445 -0.56 -25.36 -13.12
C GLY A 445 -0.77 -23.86 -12.87
N ARG A 446 -2.00 -23.41 -12.63
CA ARG A 446 -2.33 -21.99 -12.53
C ARG A 446 -1.97 -21.35 -11.19
N ASN A 447 -1.91 -22.14 -10.13
CA ASN A 447 -1.71 -21.63 -8.77
C ASN A 447 -0.50 -22.28 -8.11
N LEU A 448 0.24 -21.53 -7.29
CA LEU A 448 1.20 -22.08 -6.34
C LEU A 448 0.55 -22.09 -4.98
N ILE A 449 0.55 -23.23 -4.29
CA ILE A 449 0.03 -23.32 -2.92
C ILE A 449 1.10 -23.88 -2.01
N TYR A 450 1.23 -23.34 -0.81
CA TYR A 450 2.07 -23.94 0.22
C TYR A 450 1.54 -25.31 0.61
N THR A 451 2.42 -26.32 0.69
CA THR A 451 1.98 -27.72 0.85
C THR A 451 1.68 -28.11 2.29
N ARG A 452 2.11 -27.30 3.26
CA ARG A 452 1.94 -27.56 4.70
C ARG A 452 1.95 -26.27 5.50
N ARG A 453 1.66 -26.37 6.79
CA ARG A 453 1.87 -25.29 7.75
C ARG A 453 3.28 -25.36 8.35
N MET A 454 3.74 -24.24 8.91
CA MET A 454 5.02 -24.16 9.61
C MET A 454 4.87 -24.36 11.13
N ASN A 455 5.95 -24.78 11.78
CA ASN A 455 6.07 -24.73 13.25
C ASN A 455 6.69 -23.40 13.71
N THR A 456 6.75 -23.16 15.03
CA THR A 456 7.30 -21.90 15.57
C THR A 456 8.79 -21.76 15.26
N GLY A 457 9.57 -22.85 15.27
CA GLY A 457 10.99 -22.88 14.86
C GLY A 457 11.23 -22.28 13.47
N GLU A 458 10.46 -22.73 12.49
CA GLU A 458 10.49 -22.24 11.12
C GLU A 458 10.02 -20.79 11.04
N PHE A 459 8.94 -20.42 11.74
CA PHE A 459 8.47 -19.04 11.79
C PHE A 459 9.56 -18.07 12.26
N VAL A 460 10.28 -18.43 13.32
CA VAL A 460 11.37 -17.59 13.85
C VAL A 460 12.56 -17.56 12.89
N LEU A 461 12.92 -18.66 12.23
CA LEU A 461 13.97 -18.65 11.20
C LEU A 461 13.66 -17.69 10.06
N PHE A 462 12.46 -17.79 9.48
CA PHE A 462 12.06 -16.93 8.37
C PHE A 462 11.92 -15.46 8.81
N SER A 463 11.43 -15.22 10.03
CA SER A 463 11.38 -13.86 10.61
C SER A 463 12.78 -13.29 10.85
N SER A 464 13.73 -14.12 11.31
CA SER A 464 15.12 -13.73 11.49
C SER A 464 15.77 -13.35 10.17
N ALA A 465 15.61 -14.17 9.14
CA ALA A 465 16.11 -13.89 7.78
C ALA A 465 15.48 -12.60 7.22
N ALA A 466 14.18 -12.40 7.43
CA ALA A 466 13.51 -11.17 7.02
C ALA A 466 14.00 -9.92 7.77
N ALA A 467 14.40 -10.07 9.04
CA ALA A 467 14.95 -8.98 9.85
C ALA A 467 16.47 -8.79 9.69
N GLY A 468 17.17 -9.72 9.03
CA GLY A 468 18.64 -9.72 8.93
C GLY A 468 19.35 -9.87 10.28
N LYS A 469 18.73 -10.59 11.24
CA LYS A 469 19.32 -10.88 12.56
C LYS A 469 18.67 -12.07 13.26
N ASP A 470 19.40 -12.67 14.20
CA ASP A 470 18.87 -13.72 15.08
C ASP A 470 17.78 -13.18 16.02
N LEU A 471 16.59 -13.78 15.97
CA LEU A 471 15.44 -13.42 16.80
C LEU A 471 15.08 -14.51 17.82
N SER A 472 15.87 -15.58 17.93
CA SER A 472 15.61 -16.69 18.85
C SER A 472 15.48 -16.25 20.32
N ALA A 473 16.30 -15.29 20.75
CA ALA A 473 16.22 -14.70 22.08
C ALA A 473 14.91 -13.89 22.28
N ARG A 474 14.47 -13.15 21.27
CA ARG A 474 13.18 -12.43 21.28
C ARG A 474 12.02 -13.42 21.31
N ALA A 475 12.11 -14.51 20.54
CA ALA A 475 11.09 -15.54 20.50
C ALA A 475 10.91 -16.24 21.85
N ALA A 476 12.02 -16.53 22.55
CA ALA A 476 11.99 -17.10 23.90
C ALA A 476 11.26 -16.19 24.90
N GLN A 477 11.38 -14.86 24.74
CA GLN A 477 10.69 -13.88 25.57
C GLN A 477 9.21 -13.74 25.17
N ALA A 478 8.94 -13.56 23.88
CA ALA A 478 7.60 -13.28 23.35
C ALA A 478 6.66 -14.50 23.45
N PHE A 479 7.16 -15.70 23.15
CA PHE A 479 6.35 -16.90 22.98
C PHE A 479 6.49 -17.92 24.10
N ASN A 480 7.35 -17.66 25.09
CA ASN A 480 7.55 -18.52 26.26
C ASN A 480 7.60 -20.03 25.91
N SER A 481 6.65 -20.84 26.38
CA SER A 481 6.59 -22.29 26.12
C SER A 481 6.07 -22.67 24.74
N GLY A 482 5.57 -21.73 23.94
CA GLY A 482 5.23 -21.93 22.53
C GLY A 482 6.45 -21.86 21.59
N TRP A 483 7.65 -21.66 22.14
CA TRP A 483 8.93 -21.65 21.43
C TRP A 483 9.81 -22.84 21.77
N SER A 484 10.54 -23.37 20.78
CA SER A 484 11.50 -24.46 20.95
C SER A 484 12.80 -24.20 20.19
N GLN A 485 13.92 -24.12 20.93
CA GLN A 485 15.26 -24.02 20.34
C GLN A 485 15.58 -25.22 19.45
N ALA A 486 15.05 -26.40 19.78
CA ALA A 486 15.26 -27.61 18.98
C ALA A 486 14.57 -27.49 17.61
N GLU A 487 13.35 -26.95 17.55
CA GLU A 487 12.63 -26.70 16.29
C GLU A 487 13.35 -25.65 15.44
N PHE A 488 13.86 -24.59 16.05
CA PHE A 488 14.68 -23.59 15.33
C PHE A 488 15.93 -24.19 14.70
N THR A 489 16.67 -24.97 15.50
CA THR A 489 17.89 -25.61 15.02
C THR A 489 17.58 -26.65 13.92
N GLN A 490 16.41 -27.29 13.98
CA GLN A 490 15.95 -28.17 12.92
C GLN A 490 15.56 -27.38 11.67
N ALA A 491 14.84 -26.25 11.82
CA ALA A 491 14.50 -25.37 10.70
C ALA A 491 15.76 -24.87 9.96
N GLN A 492 16.81 -24.51 10.69
CA GLN A 492 18.10 -24.11 10.08
C GLN A 492 18.73 -25.23 9.25
N ARG A 493 18.51 -26.50 9.61
CA ARG A 493 18.97 -27.65 8.81
C ARG A 493 18.08 -27.91 7.61
N ASP A 494 16.77 -27.73 7.77
CA ASP A 494 15.79 -28.00 6.71
C ASP A 494 15.76 -26.89 5.64
N PHE A 495 16.15 -25.66 6.02
CA PHE A 495 16.21 -24.48 5.16
C PHE A 495 17.61 -23.82 5.21
N PRO A 496 18.68 -24.49 4.73
CA PRO A 496 20.04 -23.99 4.85
C PRO A 496 20.30 -22.69 4.07
N ASP A 497 19.47 -22.38 3.06
CA ASP A 497 19.57 -21.16 2.26
C ASP A 497 18.83 -19.96 2.87
N VAL A 498 18.11 -20.15 3.98
CA VAL A 498 17.40 -19.09 4.71
C VAL A 498 18.29 -18.64 5.87
N THR A 499 19.04 -17.56 5.66
CA THR A 499 20.04 -17.04 6.62
C THR A 499 19.75 -15.59 7.00
N PHE A 500 20.33 -15.13 8.12
CA PHE A 500 20.13 -13.80 8.68
C PHE A 500 21.44 -13.12 9.07
#